data_AF-A0A3C0R6D0-F1
#
_entry.id   AF-A0A3C0R6D0-F1
#
_cell.length_a   1.000
_cell.length_b   1.000
_cell.length_c   1.000
_cell.angle_alpha   90.00
_cell.angle_beta   90.00
_cell.angle_gamma   90.00
#
_symmetry.space_group_name_H-M   'P 1'
#
loop_
_entity.id
_entity.type
_entity.pdbx_description
1 polymer ?
#
loop_
_entity_poly.entity_id
_entity_poly.type
_entity_poly.pdbx_seq_one_letter_code
_entity_poly.pdbx_strand_id
1 'polypeptide(L)'
;MEEPSNQSWFLRKHEDGSIFGPLPFEQLALWASTAQIAPHDAVSIDQQTWMKAPMLPQLDMDWLVEVTSEHYYGPTTLGAIQEFIRLGEISAETFVINSCNGARRRIQEMPALLKTARENGDAATSEDEPNLANEPAATGISIRLQERVRDLEQSLREERRALMEAEQRYQELERRYQELGQPRRSVS
;
A
#
# COMPACT_ATOMS: atom_id res chain seq x y z
N MET A 1 -2.85 37.07 -18.83
CA MET A 1 -3.66 36.84 -17.62
C MET A 1 -4.37 35.53 -17.89
N GLU A 2 -3.78 34.42 -17.47
CA GLU A 2 -4.34 33.08 -17.69
C GLU A 2 -5.32 32.81 -16.54
N GLU A 3 -6.55 32.44 -16.90
CA GLU A 3 -7.60 31.98 -15.99
C GLU A 3 -7.06 30.85 -15.08
N PRO A 4 -7.43 30.78 -13.79
CA PRO A 4 -7.06 29.62 -12.98
C PRO A 4 -7.69 28.37 -13.60
N SER A 5 -6.85 27.41 -13.98
CA SER A 5 -7.22 26.15 -14.60
C SER A 5 -8.35 25.47 -13.82
N ASN A 6 -9.56 25.48 -14.37
CA ASN A 6 -10.73 24.75 -13.88
C ASN A 6 -10.58 23.24 -14.15
N GLN A 7 -9.42 22.69 -13.79
CA GLN A 7 -9.01 21.33 -14.08
C GLN A 7 -9.58 20.41 -13.02
N SER A 8 -10.55 19.59 -13.42
CA SER A 8 -11.15 18.57 -12.57
C SER A 8 -10.25 17.33 -12.48
N TRP A 9 -10.07 16.83 -11.27
CA TRP A 9 -9.35 15.60 -10.99
C TRP A 9 -10.30 14.46 -10.65
N PHE A 10 -9.83 13.25 -10.90
CA PHE A 10 -10.46 12.00 -10.54
C PHE A 10 -9.46 11.14 -9.79
N LEU A 11 -9.91 10.49 -8.72
CA LEU A 11 -9.15 9.52 -7.95
C LEU A 11 -9.73 8.13 -8.20
N ARG A 12 -8.88 7.14 -8.46
CA ARG A 12 -9.25 5.73 -8.52
C ARG A 12 -8.52 4.94 -7.44
N LYS A 13 -9.28 4.28 -6.58
CA LYS A 13 -8.75 3.42 -5.53
C LYS A 13 -8.20 2.13 -6.10
N HIS A 14 -7.03 1.73 -5.64
CA HIS A 14 -6.42 0.47 -6.08
C HIS A 14 -7.14 -0.76 -5.54
N GLU A 15 -7.75 -0.66 -4.36
CA GLU A 15 -8.33 -1.80 -3.63
C GLU A 15 -9.58 -2.36 -4.33
N ASP A 16 -10.55 -1.49 -4.65
CA ASP A 16 -11.85 -1.88 -5.21
C ASP A 16 -12.11 -1.29 -6.61
N GLY A 17 -11.21 -0.44 -7.12
CA GLY A 17 -11.38 0.24 -8.39
C GLY A 17 -12.39 1.40 -8.37
N SER A 18 -12.89 1.79 -7.20
CA SER A 18 -13.83 2.91 -7.06
C SER A 18 -13.23 4.21 -7.58
N ILE A 19 -14.06 5.05 -8.22
CA ILE A 19 -13.66 6.32 -8.82
C ILE A 19 -14.41 7.46 -8.12
N PHE A 20 -13.66 8.47 -7.70
CA PHE A 20 -14.15 9.70 -7.08
C PHE A 20 -13.84 10.90 -7.98
N GLY A 21 -14.79 11.82 -8.10
CA GLY A 21 -14.65 13.05 -8.87
C GLY A 21 -15.86 13.33 -9.77
N PRO A 22 -15.85 14.44 -10.53
CA PRO A 22 -14.76 15.43 -10.61
C PRO A 22 -14.57 16.21 -9.30
N LEU A 23 -13.32 16.40 -8.87
CA LEU A 23 -12.99 17.18 -7.68
C LEU A 23 -11.88 18.22 -7.97
N PRO A 24 -11.87 19.35 -7.24
CA PRO A 24 -10.78 20.33 -7.34
C PRO A 24 -9.49 19.74 -6.75
N PHE A 25 -8.33 20.22 -7.20
CA PHE A 25 -7.05 19.66 -6.78
C PHE A 25 -6.83 19.75 -5.26
N GLU A 26 -7.35 20.79 -4.62
CA GLU A 26 -7.26 21.04 -3.19
C GLU A 26 -7.87 19.89 -2.37
N GLN A 27 -8.97 19.32 -2.85
CA GLN A 27 -9.60 18.15 -2.21
C GLN A 27 -8.72 16.90 -2.33
N LEU A 28 -8.05 16.72 -3.48
CA LEU A 28 -7.12 15.61 -3.69
C LEU A 28 -5.91 15.72 -2.76
N ALA A 29 -5.35 16.92 -2.63
CA ALA A 29 -4.25 17.21 -1.72
C ALA A 29 -4.66 16.98 -0.25
N LEU A 30 -5.89 17.40 0.13
CA LEU A 30 -6.43 17.13 1.46
C LEU A 30 -6.50 15.63 1.72
N TRP A 31 -7.10 14.85 0.82
CA TRP A 31 -7.19 13.39 0.95
C TRP A 31 -5.82 12.69 0.99
N ALA A 32 -4.82 13.20 0.26
CA ALA A 32 -3.44 12.71 0.39
C ALA A 32 -2.84 13.02 1.78
N SER A 33 -3.15 14.18 2.34
CA SER A 33 -2.68 14.59 3.66
C SER A 33 -3.39 13.88 4.82
N THR A 34 -4.61 13.37 4.62
CA THR A 34 -5.41 12.67 5.64
C THR A 34 -5.39 11.14 5.50
N ALA A 35 -4.35 10.61 4.85
CA ALA A 35 -4.16 9.16 4.61
C ALA A 35 -5.28 8.46 3.83
N GLN A 36 -6.09 9.20 3.06
CA GLN A 36 -7.16 8.63 2.24
C GLN A 36 -6.70 8.27 0.81
N ILE A 37 -5.53 8.74 0.37
CA ILE A 37 -4.89 8.34 -0.89
C ILE A 37 -3.71 7.42 -0.60
N ALA A 38 -3.79 6.18 -1.06
CA ALA A 38 -2.73 5.20 -0.92
C ALA A 38 -1.68 5.36 -2.04
N PRO A 39 -0.44 4.89 -1.83
CA PRO A 39 0.63 4.98 -2.83
C PRO A 39 0.33 4.28 -4.17
N HIS A 40 -0.61 3.33 -4.15
CA HIS A 40 -1.01 2.55 -5.32
C HIS A 40 -2.26 3.11 -6.03
N ASP A 41 -2.95 4.07 -5.41
CA ASP A 41 -4.09 4.73 -6.03
C ASP A 41 -3.64 5.54 -7.25
N ALA A 42 -4.58 5.79 -8.15
CA ALA A 42 -4.32 6.50 -9.39
C ALA A 42 -5.15 7.77 -9.50
N VAL A 43 -4.58 8.79 -10.13
CA VAL A 43 -5.22 10.07 -10.39
C VAL A 43 -5.30 10.32 -11.90
N SER A 44 -6.33 11.04 -12.32
CA SER A 44 -6.58 11.35 -13.72
C SER A 44 -7.29 12.69 -13.87
N ILE A 45 -7.17 13.30 -15.03
CA ILE A 45 -7.87 14.54 -15.42
C ILE A 45 -8.93 14.29 -16.50
N ASP A 46 -8.90 13.11 -17.11
CA ASP A 46 -9.71 12.73 -18.28
C ASP A 46 -10.40 11.36 -18.12
N GLN A 47 -10.15 10.65 -17.01
CA GLN A 47 -10.55 9.26 -16.73
C GLN A 47 -10.04 8.20 -17.73
N GLN A 48 -9.17 8.59 -18.66
CA GLN A 48 -8.59 7.70 -19.67
C GLN A 48 -7.13 7.41 -19.33
N THR A 49 -6.38 8.46 -19.01
CA THR A 49 -4.97 8.40 -18.63
C THR A 49 -4.87 8.43 -17.12
N TRP A 50 -4.36 7.34 -16.53
CA TRP A 50 -4.24 7.18 -15.09
C TRP A 50 -2.77 7.17 -14.68
N MET A 51 -2.42 8.01 -13.71
CA MET A 51 -1.08 8.12 -13.15
C MET A 51 -1.11 7.72 -11.68
N LYS A 52 -0.10 7.02 -11.16
CA LYS A 52 -0.05 6.73 -9.72
C LYS A 52 0.02 8.03 -8.92
N ALA A 53 -0.67 8.10 -7.78
CA ALA A 53 -0.72 9.32 -6.98
C ALA A 53 0.68 9.90 -6.63
N PRO A 54 1.69 9.10 -6.24
CA PRO A 54 3.03 9.64 -5.97
C PRO A 54 3.78 10.22 -7.17
N MET A 55 3.31 9.94 -8.40
CA MET A 55 3.91 10.54 -9.60
C MET A 55 3.41 11.96 -9.86
N LEU A 56 2.41 12.45 -9.11
CA LEU A 56 1.95 13.83 -9.13
C LEU A 56 2.68 14.62 -8.03
N PRO A 57 3.72 15.42 -8.37
CA PRO A 57 4.58 16.04 -7.35
C PRO A 57 3.83 16.96 -6.39
N GLN A 58 2.72 17.55 -6.85
CA GLN A 58 1.89 18.46 -6.05
C GLN A 58 1.20 17.79 -4.87
N LEU A 59 1.17 16.45 -4.80
CA LEU A 59 0.63 15.72 -3.64
C LEU A 59 1.66 15.51 -2.52
N ASP A 60 2.92 15.91 -2.69
CA ASP A 60 3.98 15.82 -1.68
C ASP A 60 4.15 14.41 -1.06
N MET A 61 3.92 13.38 -1.87
CA MET A 61 4.02 11.97 -1.46
C MET A 61 5.47 11.49 -1.52
N ASP A 62 6.33 12.07 -0.68
CA ASP A 62 7.79 11.88 -0.74
C ASP A 62 8.36 10.98 0.37
N TRP A 63 7.51 10.30 1.14
CA TRP A 63 7.96 9.60 2.35
C TRP A 63 7.63 8.11 2.35
N LEU A 64 8.62 7.31 2.70
CA LEU A 64 8.47 5.89 3.01
C LEU A 64 8.49 5.70 4.52
N VAL A 65 7.57 4.90 5.04
CA VAL A 65 7.48 4.50 6.44
C VAL A 65 8.02 3.08 6.57
N GLU A 66 9.01 2.86 7.43
CA GLU A 66 9.58 1.55 7.71
C GLU A 66 8.67 0.79 8.68
N VAL A 67 7.84 -0.11 8.15
CA VAL A 67 6.86 -0.88 8.93
C VAL A 67 7.53 -2.06 9.62
N THR A 68 8.44 -2.73 8.90
CA THR A 68 9.34 -3.77 9.42
C THR A 68 10.70 -3.60 8.77
N SER A 69 11.71 -4.37 9.21
CA SER A 69 13.06 -4.31 8.64
C SER A 69 13.12 -4.61 7.13
N GLU A 70 12.09 -5.27 6.59
CA GLU A 70 12.02 -5.67 5.18
C GLU A 70 10.86 -5.03 4.42
N HIS A 71 9.96 -4.31 5.10
CA HIS A 71 8.74 -3.76 4.49
C HIS A 71 8.59 -2.27 4.74
N TYR A 72 8.31 -1.56 3.65
CA TYR A 72 8.06 -0.12 3.63
C TYR A 72 6.65 0.16 3.12
N TYR A 73 5.99 1.14 3.74
CA TYR A 73 4.77 1.74 3.22
C TYR A 73 5.09 3.10 2.59
N GLY A 74 4.51 3.40 1.43
CA GLY A 74 4.69 4.67 0.75
C GLY A 74 5.06 4.49 -0.74
N PRO A 75 5.45 5.57 -1.44
CA PRO A 75 5.60 6.93 -0.93
C PRO A 75 4.28 7.56 -0.48
N THR A 76 4.30 8.36 0.59
CA THR A 76 3.13 9.01 1.20
C THR A 76 3.49 10.41 1.73
N THR A 77 2.50 11.14 2.24
CA THR A 77 2.67 12.52 2.73
C THR A 77 3.07 12.56 4.19
N LEU A 78 3.63 13.69 4.64
CA LEU A 78 3.85 13.93 6.08
C LEU A 78 2.54 13.94 6.87
N GLY A 79 1.45 14.43 6.28
CA GLY A 79 0.13 14.41 6.91
C GLY A 79 -0.36 12.98 7.16
N ALA A 80 -0.21 12.10 6.18
CA ALA A 80 -0.58 10.69 6.34
C ALA A 80 0.25 10.01 7.44
N ILE A 81 1.54 10.36 7.57
CA ILE A 81 2.38 9.88 8.69
C ILE A 81 1.83 10.35 10.04
N GLN A 82 1.39 11.62 10.15
CA GLN A 82 0.75 12.12 11.36
C GLN A 82 -0.52 11.33 11.69
N GLU A 83 -1.30 10.99 10.67
CA GLU A 83 -2.51 10.21 10.82
C GLU A 83 -2.22 8.77 11.30
N PHE A 84 -1.19 8.12 10.75
CA PHE A 84 -0.76 6.80 11.23
C PHE A 84 -0.27 6.83 12.68
N ILE A 85 0.40 7.91 13.11
CA ILE A 85 0.76 8.11 14.53
C ILE A 85 -0.49 8.28 15.38
N ARG A 86 -1.46 9.10 14.92
CA ARG A 86 -2.73 9.36 15.61
C ARG A 86 -3.55 8.08 15.81
N LEU A 87 -3.57 7.22 14.79
CA LEU A 87 -4.24 5.92 14.80
C LEU A 87 -3.45 4.83 15.57
N GLY A 88 -2.22 5.13 16.02
CA GLY A 88 -1.37 4.19 16.75
C GLY A 88 -0.77 3.08 15.88
N GLU A 89 -0.81 3.22 14.55
CA GLU A 89 -0.25 2.25 13.61
C GLU A 89 1.28 2.29 13.57
N ILE A 90 1.86 3.46 13.85
CA ILE A 90 3.30 3.68 13.96
C ILE A 90 3.61 4.55 15.19
N SER A 91 4.88 4.57 15.60
CA SER A 91 5.32 5.24 16.82
C SER A 91 6.44 6.24 16.56
N ALA A 92 6.81 7.02 17.59
CA ALA A 92 7.92 7.96 17.50
C ALA A 92 9.28 7.28 17.21
N GLU A 93 9.41 5.98 17.47
CA GLU A 93 10.61 5.18 17.16
C GLU A 93 10.64 4.65 15.72
N THR A 94 9.52 4.72 15.00
CA THR A 94 9.44 4.28 13.60
C THR A 94 10.34 5.14 12.72
N PHE A 95 11.04 4.51 11.78
CA PHE A 95 11.88 5.20 10.82
C PHE A 95 11.07 5.62 9.59
N VAL A 96 11.42 6.78 9.05
CA VAL A 96 10.91 7.29 7.78
C VAL A 96 12.08 7.63 6.86
N ILE A 97 11.88 7.44 5.55
CA ILE A 97 12.88 7.69 4.53
C ILE A 97 12.27 8.65 3.51
N ASN A 98 12.94 9.77 3.25
CA ASN A 98 12.55 10.67 2.18
C ASN A 98 12.96 10.05 0.82
N SER A 99 12.02 9.81 -0.08
CA SER A 99 12.27 9.15 -1.36
C SER A 99 13.06 10.00 -2.36
N CYS A 100 13.10 11.33 -2.18
CA CYS A 100 13.83 12.23 -3.07
C CYS A 100 15.33 12.23 -2.81
N ASN A 101 15.76 12.06 -1.56
CA ASN A 101 17.17 12.17 -1.16
C ASN A 101 17.72 10.97 -0.36
N GLY A 102 16.88 9.99 -0.03
CA GLY A 102 17.26 8.80 0.71
C GLY A 102 17.56 9.02 2.20
N ALA A 103 17.31 10.21 2.74
CA ALA A 103 17.58 10.50 4.14
C ALA A 103 16.62 9.72 5.05
N ARG A 104 17.19 8.85 5.89
CA ARG A 104 16.49 8.06 6.90
C ARG A 104 16.56 8.75 8.26
N ARG A 105 15.41 8.92 8.92
CA ARG A 105 15.30 9.56 10.24
C ARG A 105 14.27 8.85 11.10
N ARG A 106 14.36 8.99 12.43
CA ARG A 106 13.27 8.57 13.32
C ARG A 106 12.20 9.65 13.40
N ILE A 107 10.94 9.26 13.57
CA ILE A 107 9.82 10.21 13.70
C ILE A 107 10.04 11.18 14.88
N GLN A 108 10.62 10.73 15.99
CA GLN A 108 10.95 11.60 17.14
C GLN A 108 11.93 12.73 16.81
N GLU A 109 12.75 12.58 15.77
CA GLU A 109 13.68 13.61 15.29
C GLU A 109 12.97 14.65 14.41
N MET A 110 11.66 14.48 14.16
CA MET A 110 10.81 15.37 13.38
C MET A 110 9.65 15.91 14.25
N PRO A 111 9.91 16.89 15.15
CA PRO A 111 8.92 17.37 16.11
C PRO A 111 7.60 17.86 15.50
N ALA A 112 7.64 18.34 14.25
CA ALA A 112 6.45 18.77 13.52
C ALA A 112 5.42 17.64 13.32
N LEU A 113 5.86 16.39 13.23
CA LEU A 113 4.97 15.22 13.10
C LEU A 113 4.25 14.86 14.41
N LEU A 114 4.80 15.28 15.55
CA LEU A 114 4.28 14.91 16.87
C LEU A 114 3.35 15.98 17.49
N LYS A 115 3.43 17.23 17.02
CA LYS A 115 2.64 18.35 17.56
C LYS A 115 1.17 18.28 17.11
N THR A 116 0.94 18.06 15.81
CA THR A 116 -0.41 18.07 15.21
C THR A 116 -1.25 16.85 15.60
N ALA A 117 -0.63 15.69 15.87
CA ALA A 117 -1.34 14.51 16.36
C ALA A 117 -2.03 14.74 17.72
N ARG A 118 -1.53 15.68 18.53
CA ARG A 118 -2.11 16.06 19.82
C ARG A 118 -3.19 17.14 19.72
N GLU A 119 -3.05 18.06 18.77
CA GLU A 119 -3.98 19.19 18.60
C GLU A 119 -5.26 18.79 17.84
N ASN A 120 -5.18 17.84 16.91
CA ASN A 120 -6.35 17.37 16.14
C ASN A 120 -7.19 16.29 16.84
N GLY A 121 -6.76 15.80 18.01
CA GLY A 121 -7.51 14.82 18.81
C GLY A 121 -8.81 15.36 19.41
N ASP A 122 -8.90 16.68 19.59
CA ASP A 122 -10.04 17.37 20.23
C ASP A 122 -10.99 18.08 19.24
N ALA A 123 -10.68 18.10 17.93
CA ALA A 123 -11.40 18.90 16.94
C ALA A 123 -12.38 18.11 16.05
N ALA A 124 -12.58 16.81 16.28
CA ALA A 124 -13.49 15.98 15.49
C ALA A 124 -14.94 16.01 16.04
N THR A 125 -15.53 17.19 16.18
CA THR A 125 -17.00 17.36 16.32
C THR A 125 -17.40 18.79 15.95
N SER A 126 -17.19 19.17 14.69
CA SER A 126 -17.93 20.27 14.08
C SER A 126 -18.88 19.66 13.06
N GLU A 127 -20.09 19.39 13.54
CA GLU A 127 -21.26 18.97 12.79
C GLU A 127 -21.77 20.15 11.95
N ASP A 128 -21.11 20.45 10.82
CA ASP A 128 -21.65 21.37 9.81
C ASP A 128 -20.87 21.21 8.49
N GLU A 129 -21.08 20.11 7.75
CA GLU A 129 -20.90 20.09 6.29
C GLU A 129 -21.69 18.92 5.64
N PRO A 130 -22.45 19.16 4.56
CA PRO A 130 -23.31 18.16 3.96
C PRO A 130 -22.60 17.41 2.83
N ASN A 131 -21.70 16.44 3.09
CA ASN A 131 -21.40 15.34 2.14
C ASN A 131 -20.56 14.15 2.68
N LEU A 132 -20.84 13.63 3.88
CA LEU A 132 -20.10 12.46 4.41
C LEU A 132 -20.24 11.16 3.55
N ALA A 133 -21.10 11.14 2.53
CA ALA A 133 -21.36 9.93 1.74
C ALA A 133 -20.37 9.68 0.58
N ASN A 134 -19.44 10.61 0.31
CA ASN A 134 -18.63 10.59 -0.92
C ASN A 134 -17.12 10.68 -0.71
N GLU A 135 -16.63 10.49 0.52
CA GLU A 135 -15.19 10.50 0.83
C GLU A 135 -14.60 9.07 0.82
N PRO A 136 -13.38 8.89 0.28
CA PRO A 136 -12.67 7.63 0.37
C PRO A 136 -12.24 7.33 1.81
N ALA A 137 -12.39 6.07 2.22
CA ALA A 137 -11.93 5.62 3.52
C ALA A 137 -10.40 5.78 3.67
N ALA A 138 -9.96 6.15 4.88
CA ALA A 138 -8.55 6.20 5.23
C ALA A 138 -7.91 4.81 5.07
N THR A 139 -6.75 4.76 4.42
CA THR A 139 -6.06 3.50 4.11
C THR A 139 -4.96 3.24 5.15
N GLY A 140 -5.28 2.45 6.18
CA GLY A 140 -4.31 2.06 7.22
C GLY A 140 -3.19 1.15 6.72
N ILE A 141 -1.98 1.33 7.26
CA ILE A 141 -0.81 0.46 7.07
C ILE A 141 -1.12 -0.96 7.57
N SER A 142 -1.79 -1.10 8.72
CA SER A 142 -2.10 -2.41 9.31
C SER A 142 -3.03 -3.25 8.44
N ILE A 143 -4.01 -2.64 7.78
CA ILE A 143 -4.95 -3.34 6.88
C ILE A 143 -4.16 -3.94 5.71
N ARG A 144 -3.29 -3.14 5.08
CA ARG A 144 -2.40 -3.60 4.00
C ARG A 144 -1.50 -4.75 4.41
N LEU A 145 -0.97 -4.71 5.63
CA LEU A 145 -0.10 -5.78 6.13
C LEU A 145 -0.88 -7.09 6.32
N GLN A 146 -2.11 -7.01 6.83
CA GLN A 146 -2.97 -8.18 7.01
C GLN A 146 -3.36 -8.83 5.68
N GLU A 147 -3.71 -8.04 4.67
CA GLU A 147 -3.94 -8.53 3.31
C GLU A 147 -2.72 -9.27 2.77
N ARG A 148 -1.54 -8.67 2.91
CA ARG A 148 -0.30 -9.27 2.43
C ARG A 148 0.04 -10.58 3.14
N VAL A 149 -0.18 -10.65 4.45
CA VAL A 149 -0.01 -11.90 5.22
C VAL A 149 -0.91 -12.99 4.64
N ARG A 150 -2.18 -12.68 4.41
CA ARG A 150 -3.14 -13.64 3.84
C ARG A 150 -2.71 -14.16 2.47
N ASP A 151 -2.25 -13.27 1.59
CA ASP A 151 -1.77 -13.65 0.25
C ASP A 151 -0.53 -14.54 0.33
N LEU A 152 0.45 -14.18 1.16
CA LEU A 152 1.67 -14.96 1.34
C LEU A 152 1.37 -16.34 1.92
N GLU A 153 0.46 -16.44 2.88
CA GLU A 153 0.01 -17.73 3.40
C GLU A 153 -0.64 -18.59 2.31
N GLN A 154 -1.44 -17.99 1.42
CA GLN A 154 -2.07 -18.70 0.32
C GLN A 154 -1.03 -19.22 -0.68
N SER A 155 -0.10 -18.37 -1.13
CA SER A 155 0.99 -18.79 -2.02
C SER A 155 1.85 -19.88 -1.40
N LEU A 156 2.15 -19.79 -0.10
CA LEU A 156 2.92 -20.83 0.60
C LEU A 156 2.19 -22.18 0.63
N ARG A 157 0.85 -22.18 0.77
CA ARG A 157 0.05 -23.41 0.71
C ARG A 157 0.09 -24.03 -0.68
N GLU A 158 -0.01 -23.22 -1.72
CA GLU A 158 0.04 -23.66 -3.12
C GLU A 158 1.41 -24.25 -3.47
N GLU A 159 2.50 -23.58 -3.10
CA GLU A 159 3.86 -24.07 -3.32
C GLU A 159 4.12 -25.40 -2.59
N ARG A 160 3.67 -25.53 -1.34
CA ARG A 160 3.76 -26.80 -0.60
C ARG A 160 3.01 -27.93 -1.29
N ARG A 161 1.84 -27.64 -1.86
CA ARG A 161 1.08 -28.62 -2.64
C ARG A 161 1.81 -29.02 -3.91
N ALA A 162 2.33 -28.06 -4.67
CA ALA A 162 3.09 -28.31 -5.88
C ALA A 162 4.34 -29.16 -5.61
N LEU A 163 5.04 -28.89 -4.50
CA LEU A 163 6.19 -29.69 -4.05
C LEU A 163 5.80 -31.15 -3.78
N MET A 164 4.72 -31.38 -3.02
CA MET A 164 4.24 -32.75 -2.75
C MET A 164 3.87 -33.50 -4.04
N GLU A 165 3.20 -32.84 -4.98
CA GLU A 165 2.85 -33.45 -6.27
C GLU A 165 4.10 -33.78 -7.11
N ALA A 166 5.12 -32.92 -7.08
CA ALA A 166 6.40 -33.15 -7.75
C ALA A 166 7.18 -34.32 -7.12
N GLU A 167 7.24 -34.39 -5.79
CA GLU A 167 7.88 -35.48 -5.06
C GLU A 167 7.22 -36.83 -5.36
N GLN A 168 5.89 -36.89 -5.41
CA GLN A 168 5.16 -38.11 -5.79
C GLN A 168 5.50 -38.56 -7.21
N ARG A 169 5.51 -37.64 -8.18
CA ARG A 169 5.89 -37.94 -9.57
C ARG A 169 7.33 -38.43 -9.67
N TYR A 170 8.23 -37.84 -8.88
CA TYR A 170 9.62 -38.27 -8.85
C TYR A 170 9.75 -39.70 -8.33
N GLN A 171 9.07 -40.04 -7.23
CA GLN A 171 9.06 -41.40 -6.67
C GLN A 171 8.46 -42.43 -7.64
N GLU A 172 7.39 -42.07 -8.35
CA GLU A 172 6.80 -42.94 -9.38
C GLU A 172 7.76 -43.18 -10.54
N LEU A 173 8.45 -42.13 -11.00
CA LEU A 173 9.41 -42.21 -12.09
C LEU A 173 10.63 -43.05 -11.67
N GLU A 174 11.13 -42.85 -10.47
CA GLU A 174 12.24 -43.64 -9.89
C GLU A 174 11.88 -45.13 -9.80
N ARG A 175 10.66 -45.46 -9.36
CA ARG A 175 10.18 -46.85 -9.33
C ARG A 175 10.16 -47.48 -10.73
N ARG A 176 9.65 -46.76 -11.73
CA ARG A 176 9.65 -47.23 -13.12
C ARG A 176 11.06 -47.44 -13.68
N TYR A 177 12.00 -46.55 -13.35
CA TYR A 177 13.40 -46.70 -13.73
C TYR A 177 14.04 -47.95 -13.11
N GLN A 178 13.76 -48.21 -11.82
CA GLN A 178 14.27 -49.40 -11.13
C GLN A 178 13.70 -50.70 -11.73
N GLU A 179 12.42 -50.72 -12.10
CA GLU A 179 11.79 -51.86 -12.77
C GLU A 179 12.40 -52.15 -14.15
N LEU A 180 12.73 -51.11 -14.93
CA LEU A 180 13.38 -51.24 -16.24
C LEU A 180 14.86 -51.63 -16.15
N GLY A 181 15.53 -51.26 -15.05
CA GLY A 181 16.95 -51.58 -14.80
C GLY A 181 17.21 -52.99 -14.28
N GLN A 182 16.17 -53.78 -13.94
CA GLN A 182 16.39 -55.16 -13.50
C GLN A 182 16.77 -56.05 -14.71
N PRO A 183 17.91 -56.76 -14.66
CA PRO A 183 18.29 -57.67 -15.74
C PRO A 183 17.24 -58.77 -15.84
N ARG A 184 16.66 -58.96 -17.04
CA ARG A 184 15.85 -60.14 -17.35
C ARG A 184 16.68 -61.37 -17.03
N ARG A 185 16.43 -62.02 -15.90
CA ARG A 185 17.00 -63.33 -15.58
C ARG A 185 16.58 -64.28 -16.70
N SER A 186 17.49 -64.51 -17.64
CA SER A 186 17.39 -65.50 -18.69
C SER A 186 17.25 -66.86 -18.00
N VAL A 187 16.06 -67.44 -18.08
CA VAL A 187 15.79 -68.80 -17.66
C VAL A 187 16.43 -69.70 -18.72
N SER A 188 17.49 -70.44 -18.33
CA SER A 188 18.05 -71.55 -19.10
C SER A 188 17.21 -72.81 -18.92
#